data_AF-A0A534NZN3-F1
#
_entry.id   AF-A0A534NZN3-F1
#
_cell.length_a   1.000
_cell.length_b   1.000
_cell.length_c   1.000
_cell.angle_alpha   90.00
_cell.angle_beta   90.00
_cell.angle_gamma   90.00
#
_symmetry.space_group_name_H-M   'P 1'
#
loop_
_entity.id
_entity.type
_entity.pdbx_description
1 polymer ?
#
loop_
_entity_poly.entity_id
_entity_poly.type
_entity_poly.pdbx_seq_one_letter_code
_entity_poly.pdbx_strand_id
1 'polypeptide(L)'
;MLHGANALRIQSREHPDGWGLGWYVGRVPQVVRSLSAAHGDEDFEHVGSFVTASTILAHLRKASVGAVSLVNTHPFEWGPWLFAHNGTISDWRLISPAVETRIDAGLRAKLRGETDSERCFYLFLTCLADRCDP
;
A
#
# COMPACT_ATOMS: atom_id res chain seq x y z
N MET A 1 -18.89 -11.91 -8.42
CA MET A 1 -18.28 -10.95 -9.37
C MET A 1 -18.86 -9.56 -9.09
N LEU A 2 -18.04 -8.61 -8.61
CA LEU A 2 -18.48 -7.25 -8.22
C LEU A 2 -18.84 -6.44 -9.48
N HIS A 3 -20.08 -6.55 -9.95
CA HIS A 3 -20.65 -5.70 -10.99
C HIS A 3 -21.29 -4.46 -10.35
N GLY A 4 -20.45 -3.47 -10.04
CA GLY A 4 -20.90 -2.12 -9.72
C GLY A 4 -20.22 -1.12 -10.65
N ALA A 5 -20.89 0.00 -10.97
CA ALA A 5 -20.32 1.08 -11.76
C ALA A 5 -19.00 1.65 -11.17
N ASN A 6 -18.72 1.36 -9.89
CA ASN A 6 -17.51 1.72 -9.15
C ASN A 6 -16.61 0.51 -8.82
N ALA A 7 -16.70 -0.59 -9.57
CA ALA A 7 -15.79 -1.71 -9.37
C ALA A 7 -14.33 -1.24 -9.55
N LEU A 8 -13.42 -1.72 -8.69
CA LEU A 8 -11.98 -1.44 -8.81
C LEU A 8 -11.45 -1.75 -10.22
N ARG A 9 -12.03 -2.75 -10.88
CA ARG A 9 -11.75 -3.08 -12.28
C ARG A 9 -12.02 -1.92 -13.25
N ILE A 10 -13.06 -1.11 -13.01
CA ILE A 10 -13.39 0.07 -13.84
C ILE A 10 -12.43 1.22 -13.50
N GLN A 11 -12.17 1.47 -12.22
CA GLN A 11 -11.24 2.51 -11.76
C GLN A 11 -9.80 2.25 -12.20
N SER A 12 -9.40 0.99 -12.38
CA SER A 12 -8.06 0.63 -12.86
C SER A 12 -7.73 1.20 -14.26
N ARG A 13 -8.73 1.60 -15.05
CA ARG A 13 -8.48 2.28 -16.33
C ARG A 13 -7.80 3.65 -16.13
N GLU A 14 -8.05 4.32 -15.01
CA GLU A 14 -7.44 5.61 -14.66
C GLU A 14 -6.22 5.48 -13.73
N HIS A 15 -6.02 4.27 -13.17
CA HIS A 15 -4.95 3.88 -12.25
C HIS A 15 -4.27 2.59 -12.74
N PRO A 16 -3.47 2.66 -13.82
CA PRO A 16 -2.93 1.48 -14.49
C PRO A 16 -1.62 0.96 -13.91
N ASP A 17 -0.98 1.69 -12.98
CA ASP A 17 0.40 1.47 -12.55
C ASP A 17 0.53 0.40 -11.45
N GLY A 18 -0.37 -0.57 -11.46
CA GLY A 18 -0.42 -1.69 -10.53
C GLY A 18 -1.64 -1.70 -9.60
N TRP A 19 -1.80 -2.83 -8.92
CA TRP A 19 -2.81 -3.03 -7.90
C TRP A 19 -2.25 -3.87 -6.75
N GLY A 20 -2.91 -3.80 -5.59
CA GLY A 20 -2.65 -4.73 -4.51
C GLY A 20 -3.88 -4.99 -3.65
N LEU A 21 -3.90 -6.19 -3.09
CA LEU A 21 -4.91 -6.71 -2.18
C LEU A 21 -4.21 -7.21 -0.93
N GLY A 22 -4.59 -6.66 0.22
CA GLY A 22 -4.21 -7.13 1.53
C GLY A 22 -5.43 -7.64 2.30
N TRP A 23 -5.32 -8.75 3.00
CA TRP A 23 -6.40 -9.27 3.85
C TRP A 23 -5.82 -9.96 5.08
N TYR A 24 -6.67 -10.20 6.08
CA TYR A 24 -6.23 -10.85 7.31
C TYR A 24 -6.69 -12.31 7.39
N VAL A 25 -5.75 -13.19 7.72
CA VAL A 25 -6.03 -14.55 8.20
C VAL A 25 -5.69 -14.58 9.68
N GLY A 26 -6.73 -14.51 10.53
CA GLY A 26 -6.56 -14.25 11.96
C GLY A 26 -6.00 -12.83 12.18
N ARG A 27 -4.79 -12.74 12.78
CA ARG A 27 -4.06 -11.47 12.99
C ARG A 27 -2.91 -11.24 12.00
N VAL A 28 -2.75 -12.15 11.04
CA VAL A 28 -1.62 -12.13 10.11
C VAL A 28 -2.10 -11.55 8.77
N PRO A 29 -1.50 -10.45 8.29
CA PRO A 29 -1.81 -9.94 6.97
C PRO A 29 -1.26 -10.88 5.88
N GLN A 30 -1.99 -10.98 4.78
CA GLN A 30 -1.59 -11.60 3.53
C GLN A 30 -1.68 -10.52 2.46
N VAL A 31 -0.68 -10.43 1.58
CA VAL A 31 -0.64 -9.39 0.54
C VAL A 31 -0.26 -9.96 -0.82
N VAL A 32 -1.04 -9.58 -1.83
CA VAL A 32 -0.73 -9.79 -3.24
C VAL A 32 -0.64 -8.43 -3.92
N ARG A 33 0.38 -8.24 -4.75
CA ARG A 33 0.63 -7.02 -5.52
C ARG A 33 0.97 -7.39 -6.95
N SER A 34 0.54 -6.58 -7.90
CA SER A 34 0.88 -6.70 -9.31
C SER A 34 1.20 -5.32 -9.87
N LEU A 35 2.07 -5.27 -10.88
CA LEU A 35 2.38 -4.06 -11.63
C LEU A 35 1.48 -3.89 -12.86
N SER A 36 0.72 -4.94 -13.21
CA SER A 36 -0.26 -4.89 -14.29
C SER A 36 -1.48 -4.09 -13.84
N ALA A 37 -2.21 -3.53 -14.81
CA ALA A 37 -3.49 -2.90 -14.52
C ALA A 37 -4.53 -3.97 -14.16
N ALA A 38 -5.28 -3.77 -13.07
CA ALA A 38 -6.28 -4.73 -12.58
C ALA A 38 -7.40 -5.06 -13.59
N HIS A 39 -7.66 -4.19 -14.58
CA HIS A 39 -8.72 -4.41 -15.57
C HIS A 39 -8.40 -5.46 -16.65
N GLY A 40 -7.18 -5.98 -16.68
CA GLY A 40 -6.74 -7.05 -17.58
C GLY A 40 -5.85 -8.09 -16.90
N ASP A 41 -5.86 -8.14 -15.57
CA ASP A 41 -5.02 -9.06 -14.79
C ASP A 41 -5.86 -10.22 -14.26
N GLU A 42 -5.57 -11.44 -14.74
CA GLU A 42 -6.24 -12.67 -14.30
C GLU A 42 -6.00 -12.94 -12.81
N ASP A 43 -4.87 -12.52 -12.25
CA ASP A 43 -4.58 -12.70 -10.83
C ASP A 43 -5.50 -11.85 -9.95
N PHE A 44 -5.93 -10.67 -10.44
CA PHE A 44 -6.89 -9.84 -9.70
C PHE A 44 -8.25 -10.52 -9.60
N GLU A 45 -8.73 -11.10 -10.71
CA GLU A 45 -9.99 -11.84 -10.72
C GLU A 45 -9.90 -13.14 -9.93
N HIS A 46 -8.77 -13.84 -10.04
CA HIS A 46 -8.51 -15.06 -9.29
C HIS A 46 -8.52 -14.78 -7.79
N VAL A 47 -7.71 -13.83 -7.30
CA VAL A 47 -7.66 -13.45 -5.87
C VAL A 47 -9.03 -12.97 -5.37
N GLY A 48 -9.72 -12.14 -6.15
CA GLY A 48 -11.06 -11.66 -5.81
C GLY A 48 -12.13 -12.77 -5.74
N SER A 49 -11.90 -13.94 -6.32
CA SER A 49 -12.86 -15.05 -6.33
C SER A 49 -12.82 -15.94 -5.09
N PHE A 50 -11.68 -16.02 -4.38
CA PHE A 50 -11.51 -16.94 -3.24
C PHE A 50 -11.18 -16.25 -1.92
N VAL A 51 -10.73 -15.00 -1.92
CA VAL A 51 -10.42 -14.28 -0.67
C VAL A 51 -11.71 -13.95 0.07
N THR A 52 -11.91 -14.59 1.22
CA THR A 52 -12.96 -14.26 2.18
C THR A 52 -12.29 -13.92 3.51
N ALA A 53 -12.44 -12.68 3.97
CA ALA A 53 -11.88 -12.20 5.23
C ALA A 53 -12.76 -11.10 5.83
N SER A 54 -12.70 -10.94 7.15
CA SER A 54 -13.41 -9.87 7.86
C SER A 54 -12.86 -8.48 7.53
N THR A 55 -11.61 -8.40 7.10
CA THR A 55 -10.92 -7.16 6.73
C THR A 55 -10.11 -7.37 5.46
N ILE A 56 -10.39 -6.56 4.45
CA ILE A 56 -9.69 -6.52 3.16
C ILE A 56 -9.36 -5.07 2.84
N LEU A 57 -8.13 -4.82 2.39
CA LEU A 57 -7.63 -3.54 1.90
C LEU A 57 -7.20 -3.70 0.45
N ALA A 58 -7.87 -2.99 -0.46
CA ALA A 58 -7.54 -2.99 -1.88
C ALA A 58 -7.04 -1.61 -2.32
N HIS A 59 -6.02 -1.57 -3.18
CA HIS A 59 -5.50 -0.32 -3.71
C HIS A 59 -5.15 -0.46 -5.19
N LEU A 60 -5.59 0.51 -6.01
CA LEU A 60 -5.14 0.67 -7.40
C LEU A 60 -4.15 1.82 -7.47
N ARG A 61 -2.97 1.58 -8.03
CA ARG A 61 -1.89 2.56 -8.03
C ARG A 61 -1.93 3.41 -9.30
N LYS A 62 -1.71 4.71 -9.10
CA LYS A 62 -1.29 5.64 -10.15
C LYS A 62 0.02 6.27 -9.69
N ALA A 63 1.10 5.96 -10.38
CA ALA A 63 2.44 6.31 -9.94
C ALA A 63 2.68 7.81 -10.13
N SER A 64 2.86 8.52 -9.02
CA SER A 64 3.24 9.94 -8.98
C SER A 64 4.63 10.16 -8.40
N VAL A 65 5.06 9.28 -7.49
CA VAL A 65 6.39 9.25 -6.86
C VAL A 65 6.95 7.84 -6.94
N GLY A 66 8.26 7.74 -7.21
CA GLY A 66 9.00 6.49 -7.33
C GLY A 66 8.70 5.72 -8.62
N ALA A 67 9.57 4.76 -8.95
CA ALA A 67 9.36 3.90 -10.11
C ALA A 67 8.11 3.01 -9.97
N VAL A 68 7.57 2.54 -11.10
CA VAL A 68 6.60 1.44 -11.13
C VAL A 68 7.35 0.15 -10.76
N SER A 69 7.16 -0.31 -9.54
CA SER A 69 7.87 -1.45 -8.95
C SER A 69 7.08 -2.02 -7.77
N LEU A 70 7.28 -3.30 -7.43
CA LEU A 70 6.48 -3.96 -6.38
C LEU A 70 6.74 -3.34 -5.01
N VAL A 71 7.97 -2.92 -4.75
CA VAL A 71 8.36 -2.25 -3.48
C VAL A 71 7.70 -0.89 -3.30
N ASN A 72 7.22 -0.25 -4.38
CA ASN A 72 6.50 1.02 -4.36
C ASN A 72 4.98 0.83 -4.46
N THR A 73 4.48 -0.41 -4.42
CA THR A 73 3.07 -0.73 -4.68
C THR A 73 2.34 -1.09 -3.39
N HIS A 74 1.22 -0.41 -3.16
CA HIS A 74 0.34 -0.65 -2.02
C HIS A 74 -0.35 -2.02 -2.09
N PRO A 75 -0.85 -2.55 -0.95
CA PRO A 75 -0.67 -2.01 0.41
C PRO A 75 0.75 -2.28 0.93
N PHE A 76 1.26 -1.46 1.85
CA PHE A 76 2.47 -1.74 2.62
C PHE A 76 2.13 -2.62 3.84
N GLU A 77 3.09 -3.42 4.30
CA GLU A 77 2.90 -4.31 5.44
C GLU A 77 4.08 -4.29 6.41
N TRP A 78 3.78 -4.31 7.71
CA TRP A 78 4.77 -4.48 8.76
C TRP A 78 4.14 -5.09 10.01
N GLY A 79 4.59 -6.29 10.39
CA GLY A 79 3.99 -7.05 11.49
C GLY A 79 2.49 -7.27 11.25
N PRO A 80 1.59 -6.83 12.16
CA PRO A 80 0.16 -6.98 12.00
C PRO A 80 -0.50 -5.85 11.19
N TRP A 81 0.26 -4.90 10.64
CA TRP A 81 -0.30 -3.70 10.02
C TRP A 81 -0.27 -3.75 8.50
N LEU A 82 -1.41 -3.42 7.88
CA LEU A 82 -1.53 -3.06 6.48
C LEU A 82 -1.73 -1.55 6.34
N PHE A 83 -1.17 -0.95 5.31
CA PHE A 83 -1.29 0.49 5.07
C PHE A 83 -1.45 0.84 3.59
N ALA A 84 -2.34 1.79 3.32
CA ALA A 84 -2.62 2.35 2.02
C ALA A 84 -2.72 3.88 2.12
N HIS A 85 -2.02 4.59 1.25
CA HIS A 85 -2.11 6.04 1.14
C HIS A 85 -2.51 6.42 -0.29
N ASN A 86 -3.65 7.09 -0.42
CA ASN A 86 -4.12 7.62 -1.68
C ASN A 86 -3.88 9.13 -1.73
N GLY A 87 -2.99 9.54 -2.62
CA GLY A 87 -2.58 10.92 -2.77
C GLY A 87 -1.10 11.02 -3.05
N THR A 88 -0.59 12.24 -3.00
CA THR A 88 0.84 12.51 -3.11
C THR A 88 1.14 13.73 -2.27
N ILE A 89 2.18 13.64 -1.46
CA ILE A 89 2.62 14.78 -0.68
C ILE A 89 3.39 15.73 -1.60
N SER A 90 2.94 16.98 -1.68
CA SER A 90 3.61 18.04 -2.42
C SER A 90 5.03 18.26 -1.92
N ASP A 91 5.94 18.62 -2.83
CA ASP A 91 7.34 18.89 -2.53
C ASP A 91 8.07 17.73 -1.82
N TRP A 92 7.65 16.50 -2.12
CA TRP A 92 8.15 15.29 -1.45
C TRP A 92 9.68 15.23 -1.36
N ARG A 93 10.40 15.54 -2.45
CA ARG A 93 11.88 15.53 -2.47
C ARG A 93 12.52 16.50 -1.47
N LEU A 94 11.85 17.60 -1.15
CA LEU A 94 12.34 18.59 -0.19
C LEU A 94 12.07 18.12 1.25
N ILE A 95 10.90 17.53 1.49
CA ILE A 95 10.46 17.15 2.85
C ILE A 95 10.93 15.76 3.27
N SER A 96 11.24 14.87 2.32
CA SER A 96 11.55 13.46 2.61
C SER A 96 12.68 13.28 3.63
N PRO A 97 13.80 14.05 3.59
CA PRO A 97 14.85 13.88 4.59
C PRO A 97 14.36 14.21 6.00
N ALA A 98 13.54 15.25 6.16
CA ALA A 98 12.99 15.65 7.45
C ALA A 98 11.92 14.66 7.97
N VAL A 99 11.20 14.00 7.06
CA VAL A 99 10.29 12.91 7.42
C VAL A 99 11.08 11.70 7.89
N GLU A 100 12.12 11.30 7.15
CA GLU A 100 12.93 10.11 7.46
C GLU A 100 13.68 10.23 8.80
N THR A 101 14.11 11.43 9.21
CA THR A 101 14.74 11.63 10.53
C THR A 101 13.78 11.41 11.71
N ARG A 102 12.47 11.51 11.48
CA ARG A 102 11.43 11.26 12.48
C ARG A 102 10.97 9.82 12.53
N ILE A 103 11.44 8.97 11.62
CA ILE A 103 11.17 7.53 11.64
C ILE A 103 12.17 6.88 12.60
N ASP A 104 11.66 5.98 13.45
CA ASP A 104 12.48 5.12 14.31
C ASP A 104 13.65 4.52 13.53
N ALA A 105 14.83 4.46 14.14
CA ALA A 105 16.04 4.02 13.45
C ALA A 105 15.94 2.58 12.94
N GLY A 106 15.29 1.70 13.69
CA GLY A 106 15.06 0.32 13.30
C GLY A 106 14.13 0.19 12.10
N LEU A 107 13.03 0.96 12.08
CA LEU A 107 12.08 1.01 10.95
C LEU A 107 12.66 1.71 9.72
N ARG A 108 13.40 2.81 9.90
CA ARG A 108 14.04 3.55 8.81
C ARG A 108 15.01 2.67 8.03
N ALA A 109 15.75 1.80 8.70
CA ALA A 109 16.63 0.82 8.07
C ALA A 109 15.90 -0.24 7.22
N LYS A 110 14.57 -0.29 7.28
CA LYS A 110 13.71 -1.22 6.51
C LYS A 110 13.05 -0.56 5.30
N LEU A 111 13.27 0.72 5.06
CA LEU A 111 12.85 1.38 3.82
C LEU A 111 13.45 0.66 2.60
N ARG A 112 12.60 0.37 1.62
CA ARG A 112 12.96 -0.32 0.36
C ARG A 112 12.57 0.49 -0.86
N GLY A 113 11.44 1.18 -0.80
CA GLY A 113 10.92 2.00 -1.88
C GLY A 113 11.38 3.44 -1.82
N GLU A 114 10.77 4.25 -2.67
CA GLU A 114 11.08 5.67 -2.88
C GLU A 114 9.87 6.58 -2.57
N THR A 115 8.72 5.96 -2.38
CA THR A 115 7.44 6.67 -2.23
C THR A 115 7.36 7.41 -0.90
N ASP A 116 6.64 8.53 -0.95
CA ASP A 116 6.11 9.22 0.22
C ASP A 116 5.30 8.27 1.11
N SER A 117 4.50 7.42 0.46
CA SER A 117 3.53 6.53 1.07
C SER A 117 4.18 5.48 1.98
N GLU A 118 5.31 4.89 1.56
CA GLU A 118 6.09 3.97 2.41
C GLU A 118 6.64 4.66 3.66
N ARG A 119 7.11 5.91 3.52
CA ARG A 119 7.71 6.66 4.63
C ARG A 119 6.64 7.18 5.58
N CYS A 120 5.47 7.55 5.06
CA CYS A 120 4.29 7.81 5.87
C CYS A 120 3.90 6.60 6.70
N PHE A 121 3.97 5.39 6.14
CA PHE A 121 3.66 4.18 6.88
C PHE A 121 4.61 3.95 8.06
N TYR A 122 5.92 4.03 7.85
CA TYR A 122 6.88 3.84 8.94
C TYR A 122 6.88 5.00 9.95
N LEU A 123 6.59 6.23 9.51
CA LEU A 123 6.36 7.34 10.44
C LEU A 123 5.12 7.09 11.29
N PHE A 124 4.02 6.62 10.69
CA PHE A 124 2.81 6.25 11.42
C PHE A 124 3.09 5.18 12.47
N LEU A 125 3.84 4.14 12.12
CA LEU A 125 4.22 3.07 13.06
C LEU A 125 5.11 3.58 14.19
N THR A 126 6.03 4.49 13.90
CA THR A 126 6.85 5.16 14.93
C THR A 126 5.94 5.90 15.93
N CYS A 127 5.05 6.76 15.43
CA CYS A 127 4.13 7.50 16.29
C CYS A 127 3.12 6.61 17.03
N LEU A 128 2.77 5.45 16.48
CA LEU A 128 1.89 4.49 17.12
C LEU A 128 2.59 3.79 18.29
N ALA A 129 3.86 3.39 18.10
CA ALA A 129 4.66 2.79 19.17
C ALA A 129 4.84 3.76 20.34
N ASP A 130 5.18 5.02 20.07
CA ASP A 130 5.34 6.07 21.10
C ASP A 130 4.07 6.34 21.92
N ARG A 131 2.90 6.00 21.38
CA ARG A 131 1.60 6.16 22.07
C ARG A 131 1.16 4.91 22.83
N CYS A 132 1.77 3.76 22.52
CA CYS A 132 1.48 2.48 23.16
C CYS A 132 2.51 2.11 24.23
N ASP A 133 3.64 2.83 24.30
CA ASP A 133 4.58 2.79 25.42
C ASP A 133 4.15 3.84 26.46
N PRO A 134 3.68 3.45 27.67
CA PRO A 134 3.21 4.37 28.70
C PRO A 134 4.33 5.13 29.43
#